data_AF-A0A6I4ZZ99-F1
#
_entry.id   AF-A0A6I4ZZ99-F1
#
_cell.length_a   1.000
_cell.length_b   1.000
_cell.length_c   1.000
_cell.angle_alpha   90.00
_cell.angle_beta   90.00
_cell.angle_gamma   90.00
#
_symmetry.space_group_name_H-M   'P 1'
#
loop_
_entity.id
_entity.type
_entity.pdbx_description
1 polymer ?
#
loop_
_entity_poly.entity_id
_entity_poly.type
_entity_poly.pdbx_seq_one_letter_code
_entity_poly.pdbx_strand_id
1 'polypeptide(L)'
;MKVKSYLLILVVFMIVASILFGVYSYYNNKAEQEIVNSLKIHIDSLDELQSRIEKIDDKKLNKEEISLASTLLTKQSYMIGTQLANYDEEKQQFYHNLYDEYLRKFKPAYSNGDIEKFKVIIEEYKKGIEKFLKDIET
;
A
#
# COMPACT_ATOMS: atom_id res chain seq x y z
N MET A 1 48.04 -18.61 -25.71
CA MET A 1 47.76 -17.24 -25.21
C MET A 1 46.27 -16.88 -25.16
N LYS A 2 45.43 -17.27 -26.12
CA LYS A 2 44.01 -16.85 -26.19
C LYS A 2 43.14 -17.26 -24.98
N VAL A 3 43.34 -18.45 -24.42
CA VAL A 3 42.52 -18.99 -23.31
C VAL A 3 42.59 -18.12 -22.03
N LYS A 4 43.76 -17.56 -21.70
CA LYS A 4 43.93 -16.68 -20.53
C LYS A 4 43.19 -15.34 -20.70
N SER A 5 43.11 -14.83 -21.92
CA SER A 5 42.37 -13.60 -22.24
C SER A 5 40.84 -13.82 -22.14
N TYR A 6 40.33 -14.95 -22.61
CA TYR A 6 38.90 -15.29 -22.43
C TYR A 6 38.53 -15.48 -20.96
N LEU A 7 39.41 -16.10 -20.16
CA LEU A 7 39.19 -16.26 -18.73
C LEU A 7 39.13 -14.90 -18.00
N LEU A 8 40.02 -13.97 -18.36
CA LEU A 8 40.03 -12.61 -17.82
C LEU A 8 38.73 -11.86 -18.17
N ILE A 9 38.29 -11.95 -19.43
CA ILE A 9 37.04 -11.32 -19.89
C ILE A 9 35.83 -11.88 -19.12
N LEU A 10 35.79 -13.20 -18.90
CA LEU A 10 34.69 -13.87 -18.18
C LEU A 10 34.66 -13.46 -16.69
N VAL A 11 35.82 -13.33 -16.05
CA VAL A 11 35.94 -12.82 -14.67
C VAL A 11 35.45 -11.37 -14.57
N VAL A 12 35.85 -10.49 -15.50
CA VAL A 12 35.38 -9.11 -15.53
C VAL A 12 33.85 -9.05 -15.71
N PHE A 13 33.29 -9.90 -16.58
CA PHE A 13 31.84 -9.95 -16.80
C PHE A 13 31.08 -10.39 -15.54
N MET A 14 31.59 -11.39 -14.81
CA MET A 14 30.99 -11.83 -13.54
C MET A 14 31.02 -10.75 -12.46
N ILE A 15 32.11 -9.98 -12.37
CA ILE A 15 32.20 -8.85 -11.44
C ILE A 15 31.16 -7.78 -11.78
N VAL A 16 31.05 -7.39 -13.06
CA VAL A 16 30.06 -6.38 -13.50
C VAL A 16 28.64 -6.86 -13.23
N ALA A 17 28.32 -8.11 -13.55
CA ALA A 17 27.00 -8.68 -13.28
C ALA A 17 26.66 -8.69 -11.78
N SER A 18 27.65 -9.00 -10.92
CA SER A 18 27.47 -9.02 -9.47
C SER A 18 27.20 -7.61 -8.90
N ILE A 19 27.90 -6.59 -9.41
CA ILE A 19 27.68 -5.19 -9.04
C ILE A 19 26.29 -4.74 -9.49
N LEU A 20 25.91 -5.00 -10.75
CA LEU A 20 24.60 -4.64 -11.27
C LEU A 20 23.47 -5.34 -10.50
N PHE A 21 23.64 -6.62 -10.17
CA PHE A 21 22.69 -7.35 -9.33
C PHE A 21 22.59 -6.78 -7.92
N GLY A 22 23.71 -6.44 -7.29
CA GLY A 22 23.72 -5.82 -5.96
C GLY A 22 23.04 -4.45 -5.94
N VAL A 23 23.29 -3.62 -6.95
CA VAL A 23 22.62 -2.31 -7.12
C VAL A 23 21.12 -2.51 -7.33
N TYR A 24 20.72 -3.40 -8.23
CA TYR A 24 19.32 -3.72 -8.48
C TYR A 24 18.62 -4.21 -7.21
N SER A 25 19.22 -5.17 -6.50
CA SER A 25 18.68 -5.73 -5.26
C SER A 25 18.51 -4.67 -4.17
N TYR A 26 19.48 -3.75 -4.04
CA TYR A 26 19.40 -2.65 -3.07
C TYR A 26 18.21 -1.71 -3.37
N TYR A 27 18.06 -1.27 -4.62
CA TYR A 27 16.96 -0.38 -4.99
C TYR A 27 15.59 -1.07 -4.88
N ASN A 28 15.52 -2.35 -5.25
CA ASN A 28 14.28 -3.12 -5.14
C ASN A 28 13.85 -3.27 -3.67
N ASN A 29 14.78 -3.63 -2.78
CA ASN A 29 14.50 -3.75 -1.34
C ASN A 29 14.07 -2.40 -0.74
N LYS A 30 14.70 -1.30 -1.16
CA LYS A 30 14.29 0.04 -0.71
C LYS A 30 12.85 0.37 -1.15
N ALA A 31 12.50 0.10 -2.41
CA ALA A 31 11.15 0.35 -2.93
C ALA A 31 10.09 -0.47 -2.18
N GLU A 32 10.38 -1.75 -1.95
CA GLU A 32 9.54 -2.65 -1.15
C GLU A 32 9.31 -2.12 0.28
N GLN A 33 10.38 -1.68 0.96
CA GLN A 33 10.28 -1.11 2.30
C GLN A 33 9.44 0.18 2.34
N GLU A 34 9.56 1.05 1.33
CA GLU A 34 8.74 2.26 1.22
C GLU A 34 7.25 1.94 1.06
N ILE A 35 6.92 0.91 0.27
CA ILE A 35 5.55 0.41 0.11
C ILE A 35 5.02 -0.17 1.43
N VAL A 36 5.79 -1.05 2.07
CA VAL A 36 5.46 -1.66 3.36
C VAL A 36 5.18 -0.60 4.43
N ASN A 37 6.04 0.41 4.54
CA ASN A 37 5.84 1.51 5.49
C ASN A 37 4.59 2.33 5.16
N SER A 38 4.33 2.59 3.89
CA SER A 38 3.15 3.34 3.45
C SER A 38 1.86 2.58 3.73
N LEU A 39 1.85 1.26 3.55
CA LEU A 39 0.72 0.39 3.92
C LEU A 39 0.49 0.37 5.43
N LYS A 40 1.54 0.27 6.25
CA LYS A 40 1.44 0.32 7.72
C LYS A 40 0.83 1.65 8.19
N ILE A 41 1.32 2.77 7.68
CA ILE A 41 0.76 4.12 7.97
C ILE A 41 -0.71 4.20 7.54
N HIS A 42 -1.08 3.58 6.43
CA HIS A 42 -2.46 3.57 5.96
C HIS A 42 -3.37 2.75 6.88
N ILE A 43 -2.92 1.58 7.37
CA ILE A 43 -3.61 0.79 8.39
C ILE A 43 -3.79 1.61 9.68
N ASP A 44 -2.73 2.25 10.18
CA ASP A 44 -2.81 3.10 11.38
C ASP A 44 -3.84 4.24 11.21
N SER A 45 -3.92 4.80 9.99
CA SER A 45 -4.89 5.85 9.66
C SER A 45 -6.33 5.34 9.65
N LEU A 46 -6.55 4.07 9.27
CA LEU A 46 -7.87 3.42 9.33
C LEU A 46 -8.27 3.13 10.77
N ASP A 47 -7.35 2.67 11.61
CA ASP A 47 -7.60 2.44 13.04
C ASP A 47 -7.93 3.73 13.78
N GLU A 48 -7.23 4.82 13.48
CA GLU A 48 -7.54 6.15 14.03
C GLU A 48 -8.93 6.63 13.59
N LEU A 49 -9.29 6.44 12.31
CA LEU A 49 -10.64 6.76 11.82
C LEU A 49 -11.70 5.95 12.56
N GLN A 50 -11.49 4.65 12.72
CA GLN A 50 -12.42 3.78 13.44
C GLN A 50 -12.56 4.19 14.91
N SER A 51 -11.45 4.47 15.61
CA SER A 51 -11.43 4.98 16.99
C SER A 51 -12.19 6.30 17.12
N ARG A 52 -12.06 7.21 16.14
CA ARG A 52 -12.83 8.47 16.12
C ARG A 52 -14.31 8.21 15.93
N ILE A 53 -14.68 7.32 15.01
CA ILE A 53 -16.07 6.93 14.78
C ILE A 53 -16.70 6.32 16.04
N GLU A 54 -15.95 5.51 16.80
CA GLU A 54 -16.40 4.94 18.08
C GLU A 54 -16.61 5.98 19.18
N LYS A 55 -15.82 7.07 19.18
CA LYS A 55 -15.92 8.17 20.13
C LYS A 55 -17.02 9.18 19.79
N ILE A 56 -17.55 9.15 18.57
CA ILE A 56 -18.71 9.95 18.20
C ILE A 56 -19.91 9.36 18.92
N ASP A 57 -20.32 10.00 20.00
CA ASP A 57 -21.59 9.73 20.68
C ASP A 57 -22.73 9.84 19.67
N ASP A 58 -23.72 8.95 19.79
CA ASP A 58 -24.74 8.52 18.80
C ASP A 58 -25.58 9.65 18.16
N LYS A 59 -25.34 10.91 18.54
CA LYS A 59 -26.20 12.05 18.26
C LYS A 59 -25.69 13.05 17.24
N LYS A 60 -24.47 12.92 16.69
CA LYS A 60 -24.07 13.64 15.46
C LYS A 60 -22.74 13.12 14.92
N LEU A 61 -22.83 12.30 13.88
CA LEU A 61 -21.71 12.06 12.97
C LEU A 61 -21.16 13.41 12.49
N ASN A 62 -19.95 13.78 12.90
CA ASN A 62 -19.30 14.97 12.37
C ASN A 62 -18.84 14.68 10.93
N LYS A 63 -19.75 14.91 9.99
CA LYS A 63 -19.55 14.65 8.55
C LYS A 63 -18.26 15.30 8.02
N GLU A 64 -17.85 16.42 8.60
CA GLU A 64 -16.64 17.14 8.23
C GLU A 64 -15.37 16.37 8.63
N GLU A 65 -15.30 15.85 9.85
CA GLU A 65 -14.15 15.04 10.31
C GLU A 65 -13.99 13.76 9.49
N ILE A 66 -15.10 13.08 9.20
CA ILE A 66 -15.07 11.87 8.37
C ILE A 66 -14.71 12.21 6.92
N SER A 67 -15.19 13.35 6.39
CA SER A 67 -14.82 13.82 5.05
C SER A 67 -13.31 14.12 4.95
N LEU A 68 -12.74 14.76 5.97
CA LEU A 68 -11.31 15.04 6.05
C LEU A 68 -10.49 13.75 6.13
N ALA A 69 -10.87 12.83 7.01
CA ALA A 69 -10.21 11.53 7.13
C ALA A 69 -10.29 10.72 5.82
N SER A 70 -11.46 10.72 5.16
CA SER A 70 -11.65 10.06 3.86
C SER A 70 -10.74 10.66 2.78
N THR A 71 -10.55 11.98 2.80
CA THR A 71 -9.64 12.67 1.87
C THR A 71 -8.19 12.27 2.11
N LEU A 72 -7.76 12.15 3.37
CA LEU A 72 -6.42 11.68 3.73
C LEU A 72 -6.18 10.24 3.27
N LEU A 73 -7.14 9.34 3.54
CA LEU A 73 -7.09 7.95 3.09
C LEU A 73 -7.00 7.83 1.57
N THR A 74 -7.72 8.70 0.85
CA THR A 74 -7.65 8.77 -0.62
C THR A 74 -6.26 9.15 -1.11
N LYS A 75 -5.63 10.16 -0.50
CA LYS A 75 -4.27 10.59 -0.85
C LYS A 75 -3.24 9.49 -0.57
N GLN A 76 -3.35 8.82 0.58
CA GLN A 76 -2.49 7.69 0.93
C GLN A 76 -2.64 6.55 -0.08
N SER A 77 -3.88 6.22 -0.45
CA SER A 77 -4.16 5.15 -1.42
C SER A 77 -3.56 5.48 -2.79
N TYR A 78 -3.66 6.73 -3.24
CA TYR A 78 -3.02 7.16 -4.49
C TYR A 78 -1.49 7.07 -4.45
N MET A 79 -0.88 7.47 -3.32
CA MET A 79 0.56 7.37 -3.11
C MET A 79 1.02 5.92 -3.16
N ILE A 80 0.35 5.01 -2.45
CA ILE A 80 0.64 3.57 -2.44
C ILE A 80 0.48 2.99 -3.85
N GLY A 81 -0.61 3.33 -4.55
CA GLY A 81 -0.81 2.90 -5.93
C GLY A 81 0.30 3.36 -6.88
N THR A 82 0.83 4.56 -6.68
CA THR A 82 1.96 5.08 -7.47
C THR A 82 3.28 4.37 -7.13
N GLN A 83 3.52 4.06 -5.86
CA GLN A 83 4.69 3.28 -5.45
C GLN A 83 4.62 1.86 -6.04
N LEU A 84 3.45 1.23 -5.98
CA LEU A 84 3.21 -0.09 -6.56
C LEU A 84 3.37 -0.08 -8.08
N ALA A 85 2.91 0.95 -8.80
CA ALA A 85 3.08 1.03 -10.26
C ALA A 85 4.56 0.99 -10.69
N ASN A 86 5.47 1.49 -9.85
CA ASN A 86 6.90 1.47 -10.10
C ASN A 86 7.61 0.21 -9.58
N TYR A 87 6.92 -0.63 -8.82
CA TYR A 87 7.46 -1.82 -8.18
C TYR A 87 6.93 -3.11 -8.83
N ASP A 88 5.61 -3.24 -8.94
CA ASP A 88 4.90 -4.42 -9.42
C ASP A 88 3.48 -4.03 -9.89
N GLU A 89 3.25 -4.12 -11.21
CA GLU A 89 1.98 -3.74 -11.84
C GLU A 89 0.81 -4.65 -11.42
N GLU A 90 1.05 -5.93 -11.18
CA GLU A 90 0.00 -6.86 -10.73
C GLU A 90 -0.45 -6.51 -9.32
N LYS A 91 0.50 -6.22 -8.42
CA LYS A 91 0.22 -5.74 -7.07
C LYS A 91 -0.46 -4.38 -7.08
N GLN A 92 -0.09 -3.49 -8.00
CA GLN A 92 -0.77 -2.22 -8.21
C GLN A 92 -2.24 -2.44 -8.58
N GLN A 93 -2.52 -3.33 -9.53
CA GLN A 93 -3.87 -3.63 -9.97
C GLN A 93 -4.70 -4.25 -8.85
N PHE A 94 -4.12 -5.17 -8.07
CA PHE A 94 -4.76 -5.75 -6.91
C PHE A 94 -5.15 -4.67 -5.88
N TYR A 95 -4.19 -3.83 -5.49
CA TYR A 95 -4.42 -2.77 -4.51
C TYR A 95 -5.46 -1.75 -5.01
N HIS A 96 -5.41 -1.40 -6.29
CA HIS A 96 -6.40 -0.53 -6.92
C HIS A 96 -7.80 -1.12 -6.81
N ASN A 97 -7.99 -2.40 -7.15
CA ASN A 97 -9.28 -3.08 -7.05
C ASN A 97 -9.81 -3.10 -5.61
N LEU A 98 -8.92 -3.37 -4.65
CA LEU A 98 -9.25 -3.37 -3.22
C LEU A 98 -9.77 -1.99 -2.76
N TYR A 99 -9.07 -0.92 -3.13
CA TYR A 99 -9.47 0.45 -2.80
C TYR A 99 -10.77 0.87 -3.52
N ASP A 100 -10.94 0.46 -4.77
CA ASP A 100 -12.12 0.79 -5.57
C ASP A 100 -13.39 0.09 -5.01
N GLU A 101 -13.26 -1.14 -4.53
CA GLU A 101 -14.33 -1.85 -3.80
C GLU A 101 -14.69 -1.12 -2.51
N TYR A 102 -13.69 -0.72 -1.71
CA TYR A 102 -13.91 0.08 -0.50
C TYR A 102 -14.70 1.35 -0.81
N LEU A 103 -14.31 2.12 -1.83
CA LEU A 103 -14.99 3.35 -2.20
C LEU A 103 -16.46 3.13 -2.62
N ARG A 104 -16.74 2.06 -3.35
CA ARG A 104 -18.11 1.71 -3.76
C ARG A 104 -19.01 1.41 -2.57
N LYS A 105 -18.47 0.79 -1.51
CA LYS A 105 -19.21 0.51 -0.28
C LYS A 105 -19.30 1.75 0.63
N PHE A 106 -18.21 2.50 0.74
CA PHE A 106 -18.06 3.62 1.66
C PHE A 106 -18.93 4.82 1.28
N LYS A 107 -18.94 5.24 0.01
CA LYS A 107 -19.70 6.41 -0.47
C LYS A 107 -21.20 6.36 -0.09
N PRO A 108 -21.96 5.29 -0.37
CA PRO A 108 -23.37 5.22 -0.01
C PRO A 108 -23.59 5.15 1.51
N ALA A 109 -22.74 4.44 2.26
CA ALA A 109 -22.80 4.43 3.73
C ALA A 109 -22.61 5.85 4.30
N TYR A 110 -21.70 6.62 3.70
CA TYR A 110 -21.46 8.02 4.04
C TYR A 110 -22.62 8.94 3.74
N SER A 111 -23.21 8.83 2.55
CA SER A 111 -24.38 9.62 2.20
C SER A 111 -25.57 9.35 3.13
N ASN A 112 -25.73 8.10 3.57
CA ASN A 112 -26.84 7.69 4.43
C ASN A 112 -26.58 7.94 5.94
N GLY A 113 -25.34 8.24 6.34
CA GLY A 113 -24.98 8.46 7.74
C GLY A 113 -25.01 7.19 8.60
N ASP A 114 -24.80 6.01 7.98
CA ASP A 114 -24.89 4.71 8.64
C ASP A 114 -23.56 4.35 9.35
N ILE A 115 -23.46 4.73 10.62
CA ILE A 115 -22.25 4.59 11.46
C ILE A 115 -21.81 3.12 11.58
N GLU A 116 -22.75 2.22 11.81
CA GLU A 116 -22.44 0.80 11.98
C GLU A 116 -21.92 0.20 10.69
N LYS A 117 -22.54 0.56 9.55
CA LYS A 117 -22.05 0.13 8.24
C LYS A 117 -20.65 0.68 7.93
N PHE A 118 -20.33 1.90 8.36
CA PHE A 118 -18.98 2.43 8.22
C PHE A 118 -17.93 1.59 8.93
N LYS A 119 -18.18 1.22 10.19
CA LYS A 119 -17.24 0.41 10.98
C LYS A 119 -16.93 -0.90 10.27
N VAL A 120 -17.97 -1.58 9.77
CA VAL A 120 -17.82 -2.84 9.03
C VAL A 120 -17.01 -2.64 7.74
N ILE A 121 -17.29 -1.60 6.96
CA ILE A 121 -16.57 -1.32 5.70
C ILE A 121 -15.09 -1.01 5.93
N ILE A 122 -14.78 -0.20 6.94
CA ILE A 122 -13.40 0.16 7.30
C ILE A 122 -12.63 -1.09 7.75
N GLU A 123 -13.24 -1.93 8.58
CA GLU A 123 -12.63 -3.16 9.08
C GLU A 123 -12.40 -4.20 7.97
N GLU A 124 -13.35 -4.36 7.03
CA GLU A 124 -13.19 -5.20 5.85
C GLU A 124 -12.02 -4.74 4.97
N TYR A 125 -11.95 -3.43 4.69
CA TYR A 125 -10.89 -2.84 3.88
C TYR A 125 -9.52 -2.98 4.57
N LYS A 126 -9.44 -2.71 5.87
CA LYS A 126 -8.23 -2.88 6.66
C LYS A 126 -7.71 -4.31 6.60
N LYS A 127 -8.57 -5.32 6.80
CA LYS A 127 -8.20 -6.74 6.66
C LYS A 127 -7.66 -7.07 5.27
N GLY A 128 -8.24 -6.47 4.23
CA GLY A 128 -7.73 -6.59 2.86
C GLY A 128 -6.31 -6.04 2.72
N ILE A 129 -6.04 -4.86 3.29
CA ILE A 129 -4.71 -4.24 3.28
C ILE A 129 -3.72 -5.06 4.11
N GLU A 130 -4.10 -5.56 5.29
CA GLU A 130 -3.25 -6.41 6.13
C GLU A 130 -2.87 -7.72 5.42
N LYS A 131 -3.82 -8.33 4.71
CA LYS A 131 -3.54 -9.53 3.91
C LYS A 131 -2.57 -9.20 2.77
N PHE A 132 -2.76 -8.08 2.10
CA PHE A 132 -1.88 -7.62 1.03
C PHE A 132 -0.48 -7.26 1.53
N LEU A 133 -0.38 -6.62 2.69
CA LEU A 133 0.89 -6.32 3.35
C LEU A 133 1.70 -7.60 3.61
N LYS A 134 1.06 -8.65 4.14
CA LYS A 134 1.71 -9.95 4.36
C LYS A 134 2.17 -10.59 3.06
N ASP A 135 1.42 -10.43 1.97
CA ASP A 135 1.79 -10.93 0.64
C ASP A 135 3.01 -10.20 0.06
N ILE A 136 3.19 -8.91 0.38
CA ILE A 136 4.39 -8.15 0.00
C ILE A 136 5.61 -8.55 0.84
N GLU A 137 5.41 -8.81 2.14
CA GLU A 137 6.49 -9.17 3.08
C GLU A 137 6.94 -10.65 2.98
N THR A 138 6.28 -11.48 2.16
CA THR A 138 6.57 -12.93 1.97
C THR A 138 7.35 -13.21 0.70
#